data_AF-A0A317YHN1-F1
#
_entry.id   AF-A0A317YHN1-F1
#
_cell.length_a   1.000
_cell.length_b   1.000
_cell.length_c   1.000
_cell.angle_alpha   90.00
_cell.angle_beta   90.00
_cell.angle_gamma   90.00
#
_symmetry.space_group_name_H-M   'P 1'
#
loop_
_entity.id
_entity.type
_entity.pdbx_description
1 polymer ?
#
loop_
_entity_poly.entity_id
_entity_poly.type
_entity_poly.pdbx_seq_one_letter_code
_entity_poly.pdbx_strand_id
1 'polypeptide(L)'
;MGAHCSLALRKRGDGVVGIDSFNSYYDPSLKKARRTLLGSHGVFVVEGDINDGRLLAKLFDVVPFTHVIHLAAQAGVRYAMENPAAYVHSNVVGLVSLLKACKDADP
;
A
#
# COMPACT_ATOMS: atom_id res chain seq x y z
N MET A 1 3.88 1.16 -10.63
CA MET A 1 2.59 1.88 -10.54
C MET A 1 2.51 2.75 -9.29
N GLY A 2 2.47 2.18 -8.07
CA GLY A 2 2.35 2.95 -6.81
C GLY A 2 3.27 4.17 -6.71
N ALA A 3 4.58 3.98 -6.83
CA ALA A 3 5.55 5.09 -6.74
C ALA A 3 5.30 6.23 -7.76
N HIS A 4 4.93 5.92 -9.00
CA HIS A 4 4.62 6.95 -10.01
C HIS A 4 3.34 7.71 -9.66
N CYS A 5 2.30 7.01 -9.19
CA CYS A 5 1.06 7.63 -8.74
C CYS A 5 1.30 8.57 -7.56
N SER A 6 2.06 8.12 -6.56
CA SER A 6 2.41 8.93 -5.39
C SER A 6 3.20 10.18 -5.77
N LEU A 7 4.16 10.09 -6.69
CA LEU A 7 4.92 11.25 -7.19
C LEU A 7 4.02 12.22 -7.97
N ALA A 8 3.11 11.71 -8.80
CA ALA A 8 2.19 12.56 -9.56
C ALA A 8 1.23 13.34 -8.65
N LEU A 9 0.64 12.69 -7.65
CA LEU A 9 -0.21 13.34 -6.64
C LEU A 9 0.59 14.36 -5.81
N ARG A 10 1.80 13.99 -5.39
CA ARG A 10 2.67 14.91 -4.67
C ARG A 10 3.03 16.14 -5.49
N LYS A 11 3.32 15.97 -6.78
CA LYS A 11 3.60 17.07 -7.73
C LYS A 11 2.37 17.95 -7.96
N ARG A 12 1.16 17.40 -7.87
CA ARG A 12 -0.11 18.15 -7.96
C ARG A 12 -0.37 19.01 -6.71
N GLY A 13 0.33 18.75 -5.60
CA GLY A 13 0.22 19.48 -4.34
C GLY A 13 -0.47 18.69 -3.23
N ASP A 14 -0.84 17.42 -3.46
CA ASP A 14 -1.53 16.60 -2.47
C ASP A 14 -0.58 16.15 -1.33
N GLY A 15 -1.17 15.91 -0.15
CA GLY A 15 -0.55 15.10 0.90
C GLY A 15 -0.63 13.63 0.51
N VAL A 16 0.49 12.92 0.59
CA VAL A 16 0.56 11.50 0.20
C VAL A 16 1.28 10.69 1.26
N VAL A 17 0.60 9.66 1.75
CA VAL A 17 1.19 8.60 2.58
C VAL A 17 1.01 7.27 1.83
N GLY A 18 2.09 6.51 1.72
CA GLY A 18 2.08 5.17 1.13
C GLY A 18 2.15 4.08 2.21
N ILE A 19 1.70 2.88 1.86
CA ILE A 19 1.90 1.65 2.63
C ILE A 19 2.39 0.55 1.67
N ASP A 20 3.43 -0.17 2.05
CA ASP A 20 3.95 -1.32 1.30
C ASP A 20 4.57 -2.32 2.28
N SER A 21 4.35 -3.62 2.07
CA SER A 21 4.90 -4.67 2.93
C SER A 21 6.35 -5.03 2.59
N PHE A 22 6.90 -4.48 1.51
CA PHE A 22 8.22 -4.80 0.98
C PHE A 22 8.46 -6.31 0.80
N ASN A 23 7.40 -7.08 0.54
CA ASN A 23 7.49 -8.52 0.34
C ASN A 23 8.52 -8.90 -0.75
N SER A 24 9.09 -10.10 -0.64
CA SER A 24 10.19 -10.60 -1.47
C SER A 24 9.77 -11.06 -2.87
N TYR A 25 8.51 -10.86 -3.27
CA TYR A 25 8.02 -11.26 -4.59
C TYR A 25 8.76 -10.55 -5.74
N TYR A 26 9.23 -9.33 -5.50
CA TYR A 26 10.19 -8.63 -6.37
C TYR A 26 11.48 -8.38 -5.60
N ASP A 27 12.58 -8.14 -6.33
CA ASP A 27 13.85 -7.74 -5.73
C ASP A 27 13.64 -6.59 -4.71
N PRO A 28 13.92 -6.82 -3.42
CA PRO A 28 13.78 -5.81 -2.37
C PRO A 28 14.58 -4.54 -2.64
N SER A 29 15.66 -4.61 -3.43
CA SER A 29 16.52 -3.47 -3.78
C SER A 29 15.73 -2.39 -4.55
N LEU A 30 14.88 -2.79 -5.50
CA LEU A 30 14.08 -1.88 -6.30
C LEU A 30 12.99 -1.19 -5.47
N LYS A 31 12.38 -1.92 -4.52
CA LYS A 31 11.39 -1.34 -3.62
C LYS A 31 12.04 -0.34 -2.65
N LYS A 32 13.21 -0.66 -2.11
CA LYS A 32 13.99 0.26 -1.26
C LYS A 32 14.39 1.53 -2.03
N ALA A 33 14.88 1.40 -3.27
CA ALA A 33 15.20 2.54 -4.13
C ALA A 33 13.98 3.45 -4.36
N ARG A 34 12.80 2.87 -4.60
CA ARG A 34 11.55 3.62 -4.74
C ARG A 34 11.14 4.32 -3.45
N ARG A 35 11.30 3.69 -2.28
CA ARG A 35 11.04 4.33 -0.98
C ARG A 35 11.95 5.56 -0.78
N THR A 36 13.23 5.46 -1.10
CA THR A 36 14.17 6.59 -1.03
C THR A 36 13.74 7.73 -1.95
N LEU A 37 13.38 7.42 -3.20
CA LEU A 37 12.89 8.41 -4.16
C LEU A 37 11.61 9.12 -3.68
N LEU A 38 10.67 8.37 -3.10
CA LEU A 38 9.44 8.93 -2.54
C LEU A 38 9.73 9.85 -1.35
N GLY A 39 10.63 9.42 -0.46
CA GLY A 39 11.09 10.22 0.68
C GLY A 39 11.70 11.55 0.26
N SER A 40 12.49 11.58 -0.81
CA SER A 40 13.10 12.83 -1.32
C SER A 40 12.08 13.84 -1.88
N HIS A 41 10.84 13.40 -2.12
CA HIS A 41 9.72 14.26 -2.55
C HIS A 41 8.71 14.54 -1.42
N GLY A 42 9.03 14.13 -0.18
CA GLY A 42 8.15 14.30 0.98
C GLY A 42 6.97 13.34 1.01
N VAL A 43 7.05 12.20 0.32
CA VAL A 43 6.08 11.11 0.45
C VAL A 43 6.58 10.12 1.49
N PHE A 44 5.83 9.97 2.58
CA PHE A 44 6.15 9.00 3.63
C PHE A 44 5.58 7.63 3.26
N VAL A 45 6.39 6.57 3.40
CA VAL A 45 5.94 5.20 3.14
C VAL A 45 6.07 4.39 4.42
N VAL A 46 4.93 3.93 4.92
CA VAL A 46 4.82 3.00 6.05
C VAL A 46 5.13 1.60 5.55
N GLU A 47 6.01 0.92 6.26
CA GLU A 47 6.30 -0.49 6.02
C GLU A 47 5.31 -1.34 6.82
N GLY A 48 4.50 -2.14 6.12
CA GLY A 48 3.49 -2.98 6.75
C GLY A 48 2.54 -3.66 5.78
N ASP A 49 1.83 -4.69 6.28
CA ASP A 49 0.80 -5.40 5.53
C ASP A 49 -0.56 -4.71 5.74
N ILE A 50 -1.33 -4.53 4.67
CA ILE A 50 -2.70 -4.00 4.73
C ILE A 50 -3.66 -4.96 5.45
N ASN A 51 -3.28 -6.20 5.65
CA ASN A 51 -4.01 -7.14 6.49
C ASN A 51 -3.82 -6.90 8.00
N ASP A 52 -2.88 -6.03 8.40
CA ASP A 52 -2.74 -5.60 9.78
C ASP A 52 -3.78 -4.51 10.11
N GLY A 53 -4.91 -4.96 10.67
CA GLY A 53 -5.99 -4.06 11.07
C GLY A 53 -5.60 -3.05 12.15
N ARG A 54 -4.62 -3.35 13.02
CA ARG A 54 -4.16 -2.38 14.03
C ARG A 54 -3.33 -1.28 13.39
N LEU A 55 -2.48 -1.64 12.44
CA LEU A 55 -1.73 -0.68 11.64
C LEU A 55 -2.66 0.23 10.86
N LEU A 56 -3.66 -0.32 10.16
CA LEU A 56 -4.63 0.46 9.42
C LEU A 56 -5.41 1.41 10.34
N ALA A 57 -5.97 0.90 11.45
CA ALA A 57 -6.72 1.72 12.39
C ALA A 57 -5.88 2.92 12.90
N LYS A 58 -4.62 2.67 13.28
CA LYS A 58 -3.71 3.74 13.70
C LYS A 58 -3.40 4.73 12.58
N LEU A 59 -3.28 4.26 11.34
CA LEU A 59 -2.96 5.12 10.20
C LEU A 59 -4.11 6.09 9.89
N PHE A 60 -5.35 5.59 9.91
CA PHE A 60 -6.56 6.41 9.72
C PHE A 60 -6.83 7.36 10.90
N ASP A 61 -6.42 7.01 12.13
CA ASP A 61 -6.53 7.88 13.30
C ASP A 61 -5.54 9.07 13.24
N VAL A 62 -4.32 8.83 12.73
CA VAL A 62 -3.26 9.85 12.67
C VAL A 62 -3.36 10.72 11.41
N VAL A 63 -3.91 10.19 10.32
CA VAL A 63 -3.95 10.87 9.02
C VAL A 63 -5.40 10.98 8.53
N PRO A 64 -5.93 12.20 8.33
CA PRO A 64 -7.28 12.41 7.80
C PRO A 64 -7.29 12.17 6.28
N PHE A 65 -7.33 10.90 5.86
CA PHE A 65 -7.41 10.55 4.44
C PHE A 65 -8.76 10.95 3.87
N THR A 66 -8.77 11.71 2.77
CA THR A 66 -10.01 11.96 1.99
C THR A 66 -10.20 10.95 0.86
N HIS A 67 -9.12 10.30 0.43
CA HIS A 67 -9.11 9.36 -0.68
C HIS A 67 -8.10 8.25 -0.43
N VAL A 68 -8.44 7.03 -0.87
CA VAL A 68 -7.57 5.86 -0.81
C VAL A 68 -7.41 5.27 -2.20
N ILE A 69 -6.16 5.10 -2.65
CA ILE A 69 -5.82 4.42 -3.90
C ILE A 69 -5.17 3.08 -3.57
N HIS A 70 -5.89 1.98 -3.83
CA HIS A 70 -5.43 0.64 -3.51
C HIS A 70 -4.74 -0.03 -4.71
N LEU A 71 -3.42 -0.13 -4.66
CA LEU A 71 -2.57 -0.77 -5.68
C LEU A 71 -1.75 -1.96 -5.14
N ALA A 72 -1.93 -2.28 -3.86
CA ALA A 72 -1.24 -3.38 -3.20
C ALA A 72 -1.92 -4.70 -3.58
N ALA A 73 -1.21 -5.53 -4.33
CA ALA A 73 -1.68 -6.85 -4.74
C ALA A 73 -0.49 -7.74 -5.08
N GLN A 74 -0.68 -9.04 -4.92
CA GLN A 74 0.16 -10.07 -5.48
C GLN A 74 -0.14 -10.17 -6.98
N ALA A 75 0.83 -9.76 -7.81
CA ALA A 75 0.74 -9.78 -9.28
C ALA A 75 1.31 -11.09 -9.86
N GLY A 76 1.06 -11.36 -11.15
CA GLY A 76 1.75 -12.42 -11.91
C GLY A 76 1.01 -13.76 -12.00
N VAL A 77 0.17 -13.93 -13.02
CA VAL A 77 -0.74 -15.09 -13.20
C VAL A 77 -0.09 -16.47 -13.00
N ARG A 78 1.17 -16.67 -13.42
CA ARG A 78 1.86 -17.97 -13.26
C ARG A 78 2.12 -18.32 -11.79
N TYR A 79 2.56 -17.35 -10.99
CA TYR A 79 2.83 -17.55 -9.57
C TYR A 79 1.53 -17.82 -8.78
N ALA A 80 0.37 -17.39 -9.29
CA ALA A 80 -0.93 -17.72 -8.69
C ALA A 80 -1.24 -19.20 -8.70
N MET A 81 -0.73 -19.94 -9.68
CA MET A 81 -0.89 -21.39 -9.75
C MET A 81 0.06 -22.11 -8.79
N GLU A 82 1.21 -21.51 -8.48
CA GLU A 82 2.21 -22.07 -7.56
C GLU A 82 1.87 -21.80 -6.09
N ASN A 83 1.43 -20.57 -5.78
CA ASN A 83 1.08 -20.15 -4.43
C ASN A 83 -0.25 -19.37 -4.40
N PRO A 84 -1.39 -20.05 -4.58
CA PRO A 84 -2.71 -19.41 -4.62
C PRO A 84 -3.08 -18.72 -3.30
N ALA A 85 -2.58 -19.22 -2.16
CA ALA A 85 -2.85 -18.65 -0.85
C ALA A 85 -2.32 -17.20 -0.74
N ALA A 86 -1.15 -16.90 -1.32
CA ALA A 86 -0.62 -15.55 -1.34
C ALA A 86 -1.52 -14.57 -2.12
N TYR A 87 -2.23 -15.03 -3.16
CA TYR A 87 -3.18 -14.20 -3.91
C TYR A 87 -4.43 -13.91 -3.10
N VAL A 88 -4.98 -14.93 -2.44
CA VAL A 88 -6.15 -14.74 -1.57
C VAL A 88 -5.81 -13.77 -0.45
N HIS A 89 -4.66 -13.96 0.21
CA HIS A 89 -4.19 -13.09 1.29
C HIS A 89 -3.98 -11.64 0.84
N SER A 90 -3.20 -11.40 -0.21
CA SER A 90 -2.89 -10.03 -0.63
C SER A 90 -4.04 -9.34 -1.36
N ASN A 91 -4.79 -10.06 -2.21
CA ASN A 91 -5.73 -9.41 -3.14
C ASN A 91 -7.17 -9.41 -2.61
N VAL A 92 -7.58 -10.47 -1.90
CA VAL A 92 -8.96 -10.60 -1.40
C VAL A 92 -9.03 -10.14 0.05
N VAL A 93 -8.27 -10.78 0.94
CA VAL A 93 -8.27 -10.45 2.37
C VAL A 93 -7.74 -9.01 2.57
N GLY A 94 -6.70 -8.64 1.82
CA GLY A 94 -6.14 -7.28 1.85
C GLY A 94 -7.14 -6.20 1.43
N LEU A 95 -7.88 -6.43 0.34
CA LEU A 95 -8.93 -5.52 -0.11
C LEU A 95 -10.05 -5.38 0.94
N VAL A 96 -10.54 -6.50 1.47
CA VAL A 96 -11.60 -6.50 2.49
C VAL A 96 -11.16 -5.79 3.77
N SER A 97 -9.91 -6.02 4.20
CA SER A 97 -9.33 -5.36 5.38
C SER A 97 -9.28 -3.85 5.21
N LEU A 98 -8.85 -3.39 4.03
CA LEU A 98 -8.79 -1.96 3.72
C LEU A 98 -10.19 -1.34 3.63
N LEU A 99 -11.15 -1.98 2.95
CA LEU A 99 -12.52 -1.50 2.87
C LEU A 99 -13.18 -1.40 4.25
N LYS A 100 -12.91 -2.37 5.13
CA LYS A 100 -13.38 -2.32 6.51
C LYS A 100 -12.79 -1.13 7.26
N ALA A 101 -11.48 -0.90 7.14
CA ALA A 101 -10.83 0.24 7.78
C ALA A 101 -11.40 1.58 7.26
N CYS A 102 -11.60 1.73 5.95
CA CYS A 102 -12.24 2.92 5.38
C CYS A 102 -13.66 3.11 5.90
N LYS A 103 -14.46 2.04 5.97
CA LYS A 103 -15.83 2.11 6.50
C LYS A 103 -15.84 2.53 7.97
N ASP A 104 -14.95 1.95 8.78
CA ASP A 104 -14.92 2.20 10.23
C ASP A 104 -14.38 3.60 10.56
N ALA A 105 -13.54 4.19 9.68
CA ALA A 105 -12.99 5.54 9.85
C ALA A 105 -13.95 6.68 9.45
N ASP A 106 -15.03 6.39 8.70
CA ASP A 106 -15.93 7.38 8.07
C ASP A 106 -15.21 8.63 7.50
N PRO A 107 -14.22 8.44 6.60
CA PRO A 107 -13.33 9.48 6.09
C PRO A 107 -13.98 10.49 5.13
#